data_AF-A0A842Q6P0-F1
#
_entry.id   AF-A0A842Q6P0-F1
#
_cell.length_a   1.000
_cell.length_b   1.000
_cell.length_c   1.000
_cell.angle_alpha   90.00
_cell.angle_beta   90.00
_cell.angle_gamma   90.00
#
_symmetry.space_group_name_H-M   'P 1'
#
loop_
_entity.id
_entity.type
_entity.pdbx_description
1 polymer ?
#
loop_
_entity_poly.entity_id
_entity_poly.type
_entity_poly.pdbx_seq_one_letter_code
_entity_poly.pdbx_strand_id
1 'polypeptide(L)'
;MKFICDADVLSMFAKIDEIELLEKLSGETLLSAEEVKEELLVSKDHGYDFVDKIFDHVKFLDLSKKEREDYNKILEKEKRLNPGEIQVIILAKSRDHIVLTNDKSAHWYCKKMV
;
A
#
# COMPACT_ATOMS: atom_id res chain seq x y z
N MET A 1 -12.82 -2.75 -9.50
CA MET A 1 -11.72 -1.80 -9.20
C MET A 1 -11.68 -1.62 -7.70
N LYS A 2 -10.53 -1.86 -7.05
CA LYS A 2 -10.38 -1.83 -5.59
C LYS A 2 -9.32 -0.79 -5.20
N PHE A 3 -9.19 -0.49 -3.91
CA PHE A 3 -8.11 0.34 -3.38
C PHE A 3 -6.92 -0.52 -2.95
N ILE A 4 -5.72 -0.16 -3.41
CA ILE A 4 -4.45 -0.65 -2.87
C ILE A 4 -3.86 0.51 -2.05
N CYS A 5 -3.80 0.33 -0.73
CA CYS A 5 -3.41 1.38 0.21
C CYS A 5 -1.92 1.26 0.57
N ASP A 6 -1.25 2.39 0.77
CA ASP A 6 0.08 2.43 1.40
C ASP A 6 0.01 2.41 2.94
N ALA A 7 1.18 2.30 3.58
CA ALA A 7 1.28 2.29 5.04
C ALA A 7 0.74 3.58 5.68
N ASP A 8 0.93 4.73 5.02
CA ASP A 8 0.57 6.05 5.55
C ASP A 8 -0.95 6.23 5.65
N VAL A 9 -1.69 5.90 4.60
CA VAL A 9 -3.16 5.95 4.61
C VAL A 9 -3.70 4.98 5.66
N LEU A 10 -3.23 3.73 5.69
CA LEU A 10 -3.68 2.74 6.67
C LEU A 10 -3.39 3.18 8.10
N SER A 11 -2.17 3.67 8.36
CA SER A 11 -1.76 4.17 9.68
C SER A 11 -2.59 5.37 10.12
N MET A 12 -2.91 6.30 9.20
CA MET A 12 -3.70 7.49 9.53
C MET A 12 -5.09 7.11 10.03
N PHE A 13 -5.79 6.23 9.32
CA PHE A 13 -7.14 5.79 9.72
C PHE A 13 -7.13 4.90 10.96
N ALA A 14 -6.15 4.01 11.09
CA ALA A 14 -6.03 3.15 12.27
C ALA A 14 -5.73 3.95 13.56
N LYS A 15 -4.89 4.99 13.48
CA LYS A 15 -4.57 5.87 14.62
C LYS A 15 -5.77 6.62 15.18
N ILE A 16 -6.79 6.88 14.36
CA ILE A 16 -8.03 7.55 14.78
C ILE A 16 -9.19 6.57 15.01
N ASP A 17 -8.94 5.26 14.95
CA ASP A 17 -9.94 4.20 15.11
C ASP A 17 -11.07 4.20 14.05
N GLU A 18 -10.76 4.60 12.82
CA GLU A 18 -11.74 4.73 11.74
C GLU A 18 -11.36 3.90 10.50
N ILE A 19 -10.58 2.82 10.66
CA ILE A 19 -10.20 1.98 9.51
C ILE A 19 -11.41 1.35 8.81
N GLU A 20 -12.47 1.06 9.57
CA GLU A 20 -13.76 0.62 9.02
C GLU A 20 -14.40 1.63 8.07
N LEU A 21 -14.15 2.94 8.26
CA LEU A 21 -14.67 3.97 7.35
C LEU A 21 -14.05 3.81 5.96
N LEU A 22 -12.75 3.49 5.91
CA LEU A 22 -12.04 3.24 4.66
C LEU A 22 -12.56 1.96 3.98
N GLU A 23 -12.84 0.91 4.75
CA GLU A 23 -13.45 -0.33 4.26
C GLU A 23 -14.88 -0.12 3.74
N LYS A 24 -15.69 0.67 4.44
CA LYS A 24 -17.05 1.06 4.00
C LYS A 24 -16.99 1.87 2.70
N LEU A 25 -15.98 2.72 2.53
CA LEU A 25 -15.77 3.50 1.30
C LEU A 25 -15.37 2.63 0.11
N SER A 26 -14.53 1.59 0.31
CA SER A 26 -14.22 0.63 -0.75
C SER A 26 -15.39 -0.31 -1.06
N GLY A 27 -16.31 -0.51 -0.12
CA GLY A 27 -17.42 -1.47 -0.23
C GLY A 27 -16.96 -2.93 -0.21
N GLU A 28 -15.68 -3.17 0.05
CA GLU A 28 -14.99 -4.46 0.04
C GLU A 28 -13.75 -4.41 0.94
N THR A 29 -13.18 -5.56 1.27
CA THR A 29 -11.93 -5.67 2.03
C THR A 29 -10.80 -4.82 1.44
N LEU A 30 -10.11 -4.09 2.31
CA LEU A 30 -8.96 -3.27 1.95
C LEU A 30 -7.79 -4.14 1.50
N LEU A 31 -7.06 -3.66 0.50
CA LEU A 31 -5.90 -4.36 -0.04
C LEU A 31 -4.63 -3.52 0.16
N SER A 32 -3.51 -4.19 0.39
CA SER A 32 -2.18 -3.57 0.41
C SER A 32 -1.10 -4.56 -0.05
N ALA A 33 0.14 -4.09 -0.16
CA ALA A 33 1.29 -4.89 -0.59
C ALA A 33 1.93 -5.63 0.59
N GLU A 34 2.54 -6.79 0.35
CA GLU A 34 3.27 -7.52 1.41
C GLU A 34 4.42 -6.70 2.01
N GLU A 35 5.09 -5.86 1.22
CA GLU A 35 6.12 -4.95 1.77
C GLU A 35 5.57 -3.94 2.78
N VAL A 36 4.34 -3.46 2.58
CA VAL A 36 3.66 -2.57 3.53
C VAL A 36 3.39 -3.30 4.85
N LYS A 37 3.10 -4.60 4.80
CA LYS A 37 2.97 -5.42 6.01
C LYS A 37 4.29 -5.48 6.79
N GLU A 38 5.43 -5.63 6.12
CA GLU A 38 6.74 -5.62 6.76
C GLU A 38 7.03 -4.26 7.44
N GLU A 39 6.72 -3.15 6.78
CA GLU A 39 6.83 -1.80 7.37
C GLU A 39 5.94 -1.63 8.62
N LEU A 40 4.73 -2.18 8.58
CA LEU A 40 3.78 -2.17 9.69
C LEU A 40 4.25 -3.07 10.84
N LEU A 41 4.84 -4.23 10.56
CA LEU A 41 5.43 -5.11 11.58
C LEU A 41 6.56 -4.41 12.33
N VAL A 42 7.44 -3.68 11.62
CA VAL A 42 8.49 -2.85 12.24
C VAL A 42 7.86 -1.77 13.14
N SER A 43 6.73 -1.18 12.73
CA SER A 43 6.00 -0.24 13.58
C SER A 43 5.43 -0.92 14.83
N LYS A 44 4.86 -2.11 14.68
CA LYS A 44 4.35 -2.89 15.81
C LYS A 44 5.46 -3.22 16.82
N ASP A 45 6.65 -3.59 16.36
CA ASP A 45 7.81 -3.86 17.21
C ASP A 45 8.28 -2.63 18.01
N HIS A 46 7.98 -1.42 17.53
CA HIS A 46 8.21 -0.17 18.25
C HIS A 46 7.08 0.21 19.22
N GLY A 47 6.08 -0.65 19.44
CA GLY A 47 4.99 -0.45 20.40
C GLY A 47 3.77 0.30 19.83
N TYR A 48 3.60 0.32 18.50
CA TYR A 48 2.44 0.93 17.87
C TYR A 48 1.28 -0.07 17.73
N ASP A 49 0.43 -0.14 18.76
CA ASP A 49 -0.69 -1.11 18.84
C ASP A 49 -1.80 -0.87 17.78
N PHE A 50 -1.88 0.32 17.17
CA PHE A 50 -2.86 0.59 16.10
C PHE A 50 -2.67 -0.34 14.88
N VAL A 51 -1.50 -0.95 14.73
CA VAL A 51 -1.17 -1.86 13.63
C VAL A 51 -2.05 -3.11 13.66
N ASP A 52 -2.47 -3.58 14.84
CA ASP A 52 -3.32 -4.77 14.93
C ASP A 52 -4.67 -4.56 14.24
N LYS A 53 -5.24 -3.36 14.37
CA LYS A 53 -6.47 -2.98 13.65
C LYS A 53 -6.26 -2.98 12.14
N ILE A 54 -5.05 -2.68 11.66
CA ILE A 54 -4.77 -2.75 10.22
C ILE A 54 -4.80 -4.21 9.75
N PHE A 55 -4.18 -5.11 10.51
CA PHE A 55 -4.12 -6.54 10.15
C PHE A 55 -5.47 -7.23 10.18
N ASP A 56 -6.42 -6.76 11.00
CA ASP A 56 -7.77 -7.30 11.05
C ASP A 56 -8.64 -6.91 9.83
N HIS A 57 -8.34 -5.77 9.17
CA HIS A 57 -9.16 -5.22 8.09
C HIS A 57 -8.51 -5.26 6.70
N VAL A 58 -7.19 -5.50 6.62
CA VAL A 58 -6.43 -5.41 5.36
C VAL A 58 -5.93 -6.78 4.92
N LYS A 59 -6.17 -7.11 3.65
CA LYS A 59 -5.55 -8.24 2.98
C LYS A 59 -4.28 -7.79 2.25
N PHE A 60 -3.16 -8.36 2.64
CA PHE A 60 -1.87 -8.14 1.99
C PHE A 60 -1.69 -9.07 0.79
N LEU A 61 -1.08 -8.54 -0.27
CA LEU A 61 -0.94 -9.21 -1.55
C LEU A 61 0.52 -9.33 -1.95
N ASP A 62 0.89 -10.54 -2.36
CA ASP A 62 2.16 -10.80 -3.02
C ASP A 62 2.16 -10.35 -4.48
N LEU A 63 3.35 -9.98 -4.95
CA LEU A 63 3.64 -9.82 -6.37
C LEU A 63 3.74 -11.19 -7.06
N SER A 64 3.04 -11.34 -8.18
CA SER A 64 3.28 -12.40 -9.15
C SER A 64 4.68 -12.27 -9.78
N LYS A 65 5.12 -13.31 -10.50
CA LYS A 65 6.42 -13.29 -11.18
C LYS A 65 6.60 -12.09 -12.12
N LYS A 66 5.58 -11.80 -12.94
CA LYS A 66 5.61 -10.67 -13.89
C LYS A 66 5.65 -9.33 -13.16
N GLU A 67 4.83 -9.17 -12.12
CA GLU A 67 4.81 -7.96 -11.28
C GLU A 67 6.17 -7.76 -10.58
N ARG A 68 6.82 -8.84 -10.15
CA ARG A 68 8.17 -8.80 -9.55
C ARG A 68 9.25 -8.38 -10.53
N GLU A 69 9.15 -8.76 -11.80
CA GLU A 69 10.06 -8.28 -12.85
C GLU A 69 9.91 -6.77 -13.08
N ASP A 70 8.67 -6.26 -13.06
CA ASP A 70 8.41 -4.82 -13.19
C ASP A 70 8.84 -4.05 -11.92
N TYR A 71 8.69 -4.66 -10.75
CA TYR A 71 9.18 -4.14 -9.47
C TYR A 71 10.68 -3.88 -9.50
N ASN A 72 11.48 -4.87 -9.91
CA ASN A 72 12.92 -4.72 -9.98
C ASN A 72 13.34 -3.59 -10.94
N LYS A 73 12.66 -3.46 -12.10
CA LYS A 73 12.96 -2.38 -13.06
C LYS A 73 12.69 -0.98 -12.48
N ILE A 74 11.62 -0.84 -11.69
CA ILE A 74 11.26 0.45 -11.08
C ILE A 74 12.20 0.75 -9.92
N LEU A 75 12.48 -0.22 -9.05
CA LEU A 75 13.40 -0.09 -7.91
C LEU A 75 14.81 0.35 -8.33
N GLU A 76 15.29 -0.14 -9.47
CA GLU A 76 16.59 0.27 -10.02
C GLU A 76 16.60 1.75 -10.46
N LYS A 77 15.50 2.22 -11.07
CA LYS A 77 15.41 3.54 -11.72
C LYS A 77 14.92 4.66 -10.81
N GLU A 78 13.97 4.38 -9.94
CA GLU A 78 13.29 5.36 -9.12
C GLU A 78 13.83 5.35 -7.70
N LYS A 79 14.68 6.33 -7.38
CA LYS A 79 15.31 6.47 -6.05
C LYS A 79 14.46 7.22 -5.04
N ARG A 80 13.32 7.76 -5.46
CA ARG A 80 12.43 8.56 -4.61
C ARG A 80 11.24 7.78 -4.06
N LEU A 81 11.04 6.56 -4.57
CA LEU A 81 9.99 5.68 -4.08
C LEU A 81 10.60 4.65 -3.16
N ASN A 82 9.92 4.36 -2.05
CA ASN A 82 10.28 3.26 -1.19
C ASN A 82 9.74 1.92 -1.75
N PRO A 83 10.25 0.77 -1.26
CA PRO A 83 9.78 -0.55 -1.68
C PRO A 83 8.26 -0.75 -1.60
N GLY A 84 7.62 -0.31 -0.50
CA GLY A 84 6.18 -0.42 -0.30
C GLY A 84 5.36 0.31 -1.35
N GLU A 85 5.71 1.57 -1.62
CA GLU A 85 5.10 2.42 -2.64
C GLU A 85 5.19 1.79 -4.03
N ILE A 86 6.37 1.27 -4.39
CA ILE A 86 6.58 0.63 -5.69
C ILE A 86 5.67 -0.59 -5.82
N GLN A 87 5.58 -1.45 -4.80
CA GLN A 87 4.70 -2.62 -4.86
C GLN A 87 3.22 -2.23 -4.96
N VAL A 88 2.78 -1.25 -4.17
CA VAL A 88 1.40 -0.73 -4.22
C VAL A 88 1.05 -0.23 -5.62
N ILE A 89 1.94 0.57 -6.24
CA ILE A 89 1.74 1.11 -7.59
C ILE A 89 1.66 -0.01 -8.63
N ILE A 90 2.54 -1.02 -8.53
CA ILE A 90 2.57 -2.14 -9.47
C ILE A 90 1.30 -2.98 -9.37
N LEU A 91 0.93 -3.38 -8.15
CA LEU A 91 -0.29 -4.14 -7.89
C LEU A 91 -1.51 -3.39 -8.41
N ALA A 92 -1.57 -2.08 -8.17
CA ALA A 92 -2.67 -1.26 -8.64
C ALA A 92 -2.75 -1.23 -10.16
N LYS A 93 -1.62 -0.98 -10.83
CA LYS A 93 -1.55 -0.88 -12.29
C LYS A 93 -1.82 -2.22 -12.98
N SER A 94 -1.24 -3.31 -12.52
CA SER A 94 -1.34 -4.63 -13.16
C SER A 94 -2.72 -5.27 -12.99
N ARG A 95 -3.44 -4.92 -11.92
CA ARG A 95 -4.73 -5.53 -11.54
C ARG A 95 -5.93 -4.61 -11.68
N ASP A 96 -5.77 -3.47 -12.36
CA ASP A 96 -6.84 -2.49 -12.61
C ASP A 96 -7.50 -2.00 -11.31
N HIS A 97 -6.67 -1.48 -10.41
CA HIS A 97 -7.03 -0.94 -9.11
C HIS A 97 -6.49 0.48 -8.93
N ILE A 98 -6.99 1.18 -7.90
CA ILE A 98 -6.61 2.55 -7.58
C ILE A 98 -5.60 2.53 -6.43
N VAL A 99 -4.52 3.29 -6.57
CA VAL A 99 -3.59 3.58 -5.48
C VAL A 99 -4.22 4.61 -4.54
N LEU A 100 -4.30 4.30 -3.25
CA LEU A 100 -4.54 5.28 -2.20
C LEU A 100 -3.23 5.60 -1.49
N THR A 101 -2.77 6.83 -1.64
CA THR A 101 -1.51 7.32 -1.07
C THR A 101 -1.61 8.80 -0.72
N ASN A 102 -0.93 9.19 0.34
CA ASN A 102 -0.67 10.60 0.66
C ASN A 102 0.73 11.06 0.21
N ASP A 103 1.55 10.14 -0.31
CA ASP A 103 2.91 10.45 -0.72
C ASP A 103 2.92 11.19 -2.08
N LYS A 104 3.56 12.37 -2.08
CA LYS A 104 3.66 13.22 -3.27
C LYS A 104 4.51 12.57 -4.36
N SER A 105 5.60 11.89 -3.99
CA SER A 105 6.50 11.18 -4.91
C SER A 105 5.77 10.06 -5.63
N ALA A 106 4.98 9.25 -4.91
CA ALA A 106 4.13 8.21 -5.48
C ALA A 106 3.13 8.81 -6.49
N HIS A 107 2.41 9.87 -6.11
CA HIS A 107 1.49 10.56 -7.00
C HIS A 107 2.17 11.14 -8.26
N TRP A 108 3.35 11.77 -8.11
CA TRP A 108 4.12 12.29 -9.24
C TRP A 108 4.61 11.19 -10.17
N TYR A 109 5.02 10.04 -9.62
CA TYR A 109 5.43 8.90 -10.42
C TYR A 109 4.25 8.37 -11.25
N CYS A 110 3.10 8.13 -10.62
CA CYS A 110 1.89 7.68 -11.31
C CYS A 110 1.48 8.62 -12.46
N LYS A 111 1.59 9.95 -12.27
CA LYS A 111 1.31 10.94 -13.33
C LYS A 111 2.23 10.85 -14.55
N LYS A 112 3.46 10.36 -14.39
CA LYS A 112 4.40 10.17 -15.52
C LYS A 112 4.15 8.86 -16.29
N MET A 113 3.38 7.94 -15.70
CA MET A 113 3.09 6.64 -16.30
C MET A 113 1.89 6.65 -17.25
N VAL A 114 1.08 7.72 -17.21
CA VAL A 114 -0.06 8.00 -18.09
C VAL A 114 0.43 8.84 -19.27
#